data_AF-R1GAR3-F1
#
_entry.id   AF-R1GAR3-F1
#
_cell.length_a   1.000
_cell.length_b   1.000
_cell.length_c   1.000
_cell.angle_alpha   90.00
_cell.angle_beta   90.00
_cell.angle_gamma   90.00
#
_symmetry.space_group_name_H-M   'P 1'
#
loop_
_entity.id
_entity.type
_entity.pdbx_description
1 polymer ?
#
loop_
_entity_poly.entity_id
_entity_poly.type
_entity_poly.pdbx_seq_one_letter_code
_entity_poly.pdbx_strand_id
1 'polypeptide(L)'
;MPAYDDSDFGVQAPTSPSQLRKDSNVNNTLPIPGEHEDDGPVEVPATRSAISEAQKYMHTLSVSPSMKERRASRNSFGTSLPIPRSKRQSRLSSVHYPEGEHPSRPGMPPIQPTRELLASHVQSMSSEKVTKAKNMAFAFDIDGVLVHGDRLIPEGRRVLQILNGDNELGIKIPHIFLTNGSGKPELARCEQLSKILENPVSTEQFIQSHTPMSALSEYYNTVLVVGGEGYKCREVAEQYGFKDIVVPNDIVAWDPTIAPYRVFTEEERASSRPRDFSKTNIEAIMVFSDSRDYATDMQIIMDVLRSENGRLGTMAKDPVSQRVPIYFSQGDQLCPTEHWTPRMSQGAFRIGLEAMYKALTGADLERVVYGKPELATYKYADEVIASWMDQIHGEERLPENIYMIGDNPASDIIGGNMYGWNTCLVRTGVYQGEGNDDENPASVGVFVNVLEAVKTALKRELGDDFKFEFNEKINPVLHSGQADGSAIE
;
A
#
# COMPACT_ATOMS: atom_id res chain seq x y z
N MET A 1 -55.44 28.21 -17.43
CA MET A 1 -54.42 28.85 -18.29
C MET A 1 -53.84 27.77 -19.19
N PRO A 2 -53.69 28.01 -20.50
CA PRO A 2 -53.91 27.02 -21.55
C PRO A 2 -52.74 26.06 -21.79
N ALA A 3 -53.06 24.89 -22.34
CA ALA A 3 -52.13 23.91 -22.89
C ALA A 3 -51.47 24.47 -24.16
N TYR A 4 -50.16 24.25 -24.29
CA TYR A 4 -49.38 24.59 -25.48
C TYR A 4 -49.13 23.35 -26.33
N ASP A 5 -49.21 23.57 -27.65
CA ASP A 5 -49.11 22.62 -28.76
C ASP A 5 -47.67 22.11 -28.99
N ASP A 6 -47.55 20.83 -29.36
CA ASP A 6 -46.33 20.08 -29.65
C ASP A 6 -45.76 20.37 -31.07
N SER A 7 -45.53 21.64 -31.43
CA SER A 7 -45.06 21.98 -32.79
C SER A 7 -43.80 22.85 -32.92
N ASP A 8 -43.07 23.13 -31.84
CA ASP A 8 -41.89 24.04 -31.89
C ASP A 8 -40.54 23.37 -31.55
N PHE A 9 -40.29 22.16 -32.06
CA PHE A 9 -38.93 21.60 -32.10
C PHE A 9 -38.49 21.31 -33.53
N GLY A 10 -37.99 22.33 -34.21
CA GLY A 10 -37.23 22.19 -35.45
C GLY A 10 -35.86 21.57 -35.21
N VAL A 11 -35.79 20.24 -35.24
CA VAL A 11 -34.53 19.48 -35.24
C VAL A 11 -34.32 18.88 -36.63
N GLN A 12 -33.33 19.38 -37.38
CA GLN A 12 -32.79 18.65 -38.54
C GLN A 12 -31.93 17.50 -38.02
N ALA A 13 -32.39 16.27 -38.25
CA ALA A 13 -31.63 15.05 -37.99
C ALA A 13 -30.58 14.80 -39.10
N PRO A 14 -29.29 14.59 -38.79
CA PRO A 14 -28.32 14.13 -39.77
C PRO A 14 -28.55 12.66 -40.12
N THR A 15 -28.86 12.37 -41.38
CA THR A 15 -28.99 11.02 -41.93
C THR A 15 -27.63 10.50 -42.43
N SER A 16 -26.78 9.96 -41.54
CA SER A 16 -25.80 8.91 -41.90
C SER A 16 -25.01 8.36 -40.70
N PRO A 17 -24.84 7.03 -40.57
CA PRO A 17 -24.15 6.40 -39.42
C PRO A 17 -22.61 6.47 -39.43
N SER A 18 -21.97 7.28 -40.27
CA SER A 18 -20.52 7.21 -40.51
C SER A 18 -19.70 8.39 -40.00
N GLN A 19 -20.26 9.25 -39.13
CA GLN A 19 -19.54 10.41 -38.55
C GLN A 19 -19.43 10.42 -37.01
N LEU A 20 -19.83 9.36 -36.31
CA LEU A 20 -19.72 9.24 -34.84
C LEU A 20 -18.56 8.34 -34.36
N ARG A 21 -17.45 8.27 -35.12
CA ARG A 21 -16.25 7.49 -34.75
C ARG A 21 -14.95 8.30 -34.79
N LYS A 22 -15.01 9.56 -34.40
CA LYS A 22 -13.82 10.30 -33.96
C LYS A 22 -14.18 11.01 -32.66
N ASP A 23 -13.26 10.91 -31.71
CA ASP A 23 -13.23 11.64 -30.43
C ASP A 23 -14.02 11.02 -29.27
N SER A 24 -13.59 9.84 -28.82
CA SER A 24 -13.68 9.46 -27.41
C SER A 24 -12.61 8.44 -27.02
N ASN A 25 -11.33 8.78 -27.26
CA ASN A 25 -10.24 8.27 -26.43
C ASN A 25 -9.99 9.34 -25.37
N VAL A 26 -10.85 9.40 -24.37
CA VAL A 26 -10.59 10.20 -23.17
C VAL A 26 -9.59 9.39 -22.35
N ASN A 27 -8.35 9.88 -22.25
CA ASN A 27 -7.41 9.41 -21.25
C ASN A 27 -8.04 9.66 -19.87
N ASN A 28 -8.34 8.59 -19.13
CA ASN A 28 -8.97 8.63 -17.80
C ASN A 28 -7.97 9.03 -16.69
N THR A 29 -7.30 10.17 -16.86
CA THR A 29 -6.31 10.67 -15.89
C THR A 29 -6.73 12.07 -15.44
N LEU A 30 -6.96 12.25 -14.13
CA LEU A 30 -7.06 13.57 -13.50
C LEU A 30 -5.81 14.37 -13.90
N PRO A 31 -5.94 15.52 -14.60
CA PRO A 31 -4.79 16.33 -14.94
C PRO A 31 -4.22 16.97 -13.67
N ILE A 32 -2.98 16.62 -13.32
CA ILE A 32 -2.22 17.29 -12.28
C ILE A 32 -1.55 18.52 -12.91
N PRO A 33 -1.57 19.71 -12.28
CA PRO A 33 -0.93 20.89 -12.85
C PRO A 33 0.60 20.79 -12.85
N GLY A 34 1.25 20.64 -14.01
CA GLY A 34 2.71 20.72 -14.13
C GLY A 34 3.25 20.23 -15.47
N GLU A 35 3.53 21.15 -16.40
CA GLU A 35 4.43 20.88 -17.54
C GLU A 35 5.80 21.51 -17.19
N HIS A 36 6.85 20.67 -17.19
CA HIS A 36 8.29 21.00 -17.12
C HIS A 36 8.95 21.09 -15.72
N GLU A 37 9.72 20.07 -15.35
CA GLU A 37 11.19 20.08 -15.12
C GLU A 37 11.64 18.71 -14.57
N ASP A 38 12.86 18.27 -14.92
CA ASP A 38 13.44 16.93 -14.69
C ASP A 38 13.75 16.60 -13.22
N ASP A 39 13.18 17.36 -12.26
CA ASP A 39 13.48 17.32 -10.81
C ASP A 39 12.20 17.25 -9.94
N GLY A 40 11.04 16.98 -10.57
CA GLY A 40 9.75 16.82 -9.89
C GLY A 40 9.42 15.36 -9.50
N PRO A 41 8.39 15.14 -8.66
CA PRO A 41 8.04 13.81 -8.17
C PRO A 41 7.66 12.86 -9.31
N VAL A 42 8.07 11.60 -9.17
CA VAL A 42 7.87 10.57 -10.19
C VAL A 42 6.38 10.25 -10.37
N GLU A 43 5.85 10.47 -11.56
CA GLU A 43 4.46 10.17 -11.88
C GLU A 43 4.22 8.66 -12.02
N VAL A 44 3.24 8.15 -11.28
CA VAL A 44 2.82 6.74 -11.35
C VAL A 44 1.41 6.66 -11.94
N PRO A 45 1.21 5.98 -13.09
CA PRO A 45 -0.12 5.84 -13.66
C PRO A 45 -1.02 4.99 -12.74
N ALA A 46 -2.27 5.42 -12.58
CA ALA A 46 -3.27 4.67 -11.81
C ALA A 46 -3.58 3.32 -12.48
N THR A 47 -3.56 2.24 -11.69
CA THR A 47 -3.89 0.88 -12.17
C THR A 47 -5.37 0.54 -12.01
N ARG A 48 -6.11 1.33 -11.23
CA ARG A 48 -7.55 1.19 -11.00
C ARG A 48 -8.30 2.41 -11.54
N SER A 49 -9.59 2.21 -11.82
CA SER A 49 -10.44 3.30 -12.32
C SER A 49 -10.56 4.39 -11.26
N ALA A 50 -10.37 5.64 -11.66
CA ALA A 50 -10.62 6.82 -10.83
C ALA A 50 -12.14 7.04 -10.57
N ILE A 51 -13.01 6.35 -11.31
CA ILE A 51 -14.47 6.47 -11.23
C ILE A 51 -15.00 5.71 -9.99
N SER A 52 -16.05 6.26 -9.38
CA SER A 52 -16.76 5.67 -8.25
C SER A 52 -17.07 4.16 -8.39
N GLU A 53 -16.89 3.44 -7.29
CA GLU A 53 -17.28 2.02 -7.16
C GLU A 53 -18.62 1.82 -6.45
N ALA A 54 -19.19 2.89 -5.86
CA ALA A 54 -20.45 2.84 -5.13
C ALA A 54 -21.60 2.23 -5.95
N GLN A 55 -21.58 2.37 -7.28
CA GLN A 55 -22.61 1.81 -8.17
C GLN A 55 -22.79 0.30 -8.01
N LYS A 56 -21.74 -0.44 -7.65
CA LYS A 56 -21.81 -1.90 -7.41
C LYS A 56 -22.66 -2.25 -6.18
N TYR A 57 -22.78 -1.31 -5.23
CA TYR A 57 -23.41 -1.51 -3.92
C TYR A 57 -24.77 -0.80 -3.77
N MET A 58 -25.09 0.13 -4.67
CA MET A 58 -26.36 0.84 -4.64
C MET A 58 -27.50 -0.03 -5.19
N HIS A 59 -28.47 -0.38 -4.33
CA HIS A 59 -29.77 -0.83 -4.79
C HIS A 59 -30.58 0.38 -5.28
N THR A 60 -31.19 0.30 -6.47
CA THR A 60 -32.18 1.28 -6.94
C THR A 60 -33.40 1.27 -6.02
N LEU A 61 -33.35 2.02 -4.93
CA LEU A 61 -34.51 2.37 -4.13
C LEU A 61 -35.30 3.41 -4.93
N SER A 62 -36.14 2.91 -5.83
CA SER A 62 -37.25 3.58 -6.52
C SER A 62 -37.20 5.12 -6.60
N VAL A 63 -36.56 5.63 -7.64
CA VAL A 63 -37.20 6.66 -8.49
C VAL A 63 -37.44 5.97 -9.83
N SER A 64 -38.72 5.80 -10.16
CA SER A 64 -39.15 5.06 -11.37
C SER A 64 -38.69 5.76 -12.67
N PRO A 65 -38.57 5.01 -13.78
CA PRO A 65 -37.43 5.14 -14.68
C PRO A 65 -37.79 5.71 -16.07
N SER A 66 -36.90 6.48 -16.68
CA SER A 66 -36.85 6.53 -18.14
C SER A 66 -36.16 5.24 -18.63
N MET A 67 -36.96 4.24 -18.98
CA MET A 67 -36.48 3.03 -19.65
C MET A 67 -35.98 3.35 -21.07
N LYS A 68 -34.66 3.45 -21.21
CA LYS A 68 -33.82 3.10 -22.37
C LYS A 68 -32.42 2.97 -21.75
N GLU A 69 -31.82 1.82 -21.52
CA GLU A 69 -31.80 0.58 -22.28
C GLU A 69 -31.67 -0.62 -21.32
N ARG A 70 -32.27 -1.76 -21.70
CA ARG A 70 -32.10 -3.02 -20.99
C ARG A 70 -30.79 -3.68 -21.38
N ARG A 71 -30.13 -4.26 -20.38
CA ARG A 71 -29.22 -5.42 -20.37
C ARG A 71 -28.93 -6.11 -21.71
N ALA A 72 -27.65 -6.43 -21.91
CA ALA A 72 -27.25 -7.73 -22.43
C ALA A 72 -26.45 -8.49 -21.35
N SER A 73 -26.83 -9.75 -21.11
CA SER A 73 -26.05 -10.72 -20.35
C SER A 73 -25.29 -11.64 -21.31
N ARG A 74 -24.16 -12.16 -20.84
CA ARG A 74 -23.55 -13.46 -21.13
C ARG A 74 -23.06 -13.75 -22.57
N ASN A 75 -21.77 -14.06 -22.60
CA ASN A 75 -21.05 -15.05 -23.41
C ASN A 75 -20.91 -14.83 -24.94
N SER A 76 -19.66 -14.68 -25.37
CA SER A 76 -19.07 -15.21 -26.62
C SER A 76 -17.54 -15.12 -26.46
N PHE A 77 -16.79 -16.21 -26.23
CA PHE A 77 -16.24 -17.18 -27.18
C PHE A 77 -15.63 -16.61 -28.47
N GLY A 78 -14.35 -16.95 -28.68
CA GLY A 78 -13.60 -16.87 -29.94
C GLY A 78 -12.58 -15.72 -29.97
N THR A 79 -11.30 -15.88 -30.29
CA THR A 79 -10.64 -16.98 -31.01
C THR A 79 -9.12 -16.84 -30.82
N SER A 80 -8.43 -17.98 -30.68
CA SER A 80 -6.98 -18.14 -30.76
C SER A 80 -6.41 -17.73 -32.12
N LEU A 81 -5.11 -17.42 -32.22
CA LEU A 81 -4.28 -17.45 -33.46
C LEU A 81 -2.79 -17.13 -33.11
N PRO A 82 -1.77 -17.51 -33.92
CA PRO A 82 -1.10 -18.81 -33.91
C PRO A 82 0.42 -18.75 -33.57
N ILE A 83 0.97 -19.89 -33.13
CA ILE A 83 2.41 -20.15 -32.98
C ILE A 83 2.99 -20.69 -34.30
N PRO A 84 4.11 -20.18 -34.82
CA PRO A 84 4.86 -20.83 -35.89
C PRO A 84 5.64 -22.05 -35.35
N ARG A 85 5.37 -23.24 -35.90
CA ARG A 85 6.34 -24.35 -35.89
C ARG A 85 7.15 -24.29 -37.18
N SER A 86 8.47 -24.18 -37.07
CA SER A 86 9.35 -24.66 -38.12
C SER A 86 10.37 -25.63 -37.54
N LYS A 87 10.53 -26.74 -38.27
CA LYS A 87 11.47 -27.84 -37.98
C LYS A 87 12.86 -27.43 -38.45
N ARG A 88 13.88 -27.68 -37.62
CA ARG A 88 15.20 -28.05 -38.13
C ARG A 88 15.67 -29.30 -37.39
N GLN A 89 15.87 -30.36 -38.16
CA GLN A 89 16.48 -31.60 -37.73
C GLN A 89 17.93 -31.64 -38.25
N SER A 90 18.73 -32.46 -37.55
CA SER A 90 20.00 -33.06 -37.97
C SER A 90 21.24 -32.19 -37.66
N ARG A 91 22.31 -32.67 -37.03
CA ARG A 91 22.91 -34.02 -36.99
C ARG A 91 23.81 -34.21 -35.75
N LEU A 92 23.79 -35.45 -35.23
CA LEU A 92 24.94 -36.31 -34.80
C LEU A 92 25.96 -35.71 -33.80
N SER A 93 26.38 -36.38 -32.73
CA SER A 93 26.75 -37.79 -32.65
C SER A 93 26.67 -38.34 -31.21
N SER A 94 26.00 -39.48 -31.10
CA SER A 94 26.18 -40.51 -30.07
C SER A 94 27.59 -41.12 -30.09
N VAL A 95 28.06 -41.67 -28.96
CA VAL A 95 28.29 -43.13 -28.77
C VAL A 95 28.99 -43.42 -27.43
N HIS A 96 28.35 -44.34 -26.70
CA HIS A 96 28.79 -45.36 -25.74
C HIS A 96 29.75 -45.09 -24.55
N TYR A 97 29.21 -45.44 -23.39
CA TYR A 97 29.89 -46.24 -22.36
C TYR A 97 29.96 -47.72 -22.76
N PRO A 98 31.05 -48.42 -22.39
CA PRO A 98 30.99 -49.83 -22.03
C PRO A 98 31.27 -50.03 -20.52
N GLU A 99 30.57 -51.02 -19.97
CA GLU A 99 30.85 -51.63 -18.66
C GLU A 99 32.26 -52.27 -18.63
N GLY A 100 32.81 -52.42 -17.41
CA GLY A 100 33.73 -53.52 -17.11
C GLY A 100 34.97 -53.16 -16.28
N GLU A 101 34.89 -53.52 -14.99
CA GLU A 101 35.97 -54.05 -14.13
C GLU A 101 37.12 -53.14 -13.63
N HIS A 102 37.24 -53.13 -12.29
CA HIS A 102 38.36 -52.62 -11.51
C HIS A 102 39.67 -53.38 -11.78
N PRO A 103 40.82 -52.73 -11.52
CA PRO A 103 41.63 -53.21 -10.41
C PRO A 103 42.17 -52.10 -9.51
N SER A 104 41.99 -52.32 -8.21
CA SER A 104 42.61 -51.59 -7.11
C SER A 104 44.13 -51.83 -7.06
N ARG A 105 44.89 -50.76 -6.84
CA ARG A 105 46.25 -50.82 -6.30
C ARG A 105 46.40 -49.88 -5.10
N PRO A 106 47.22 -50.23 -4.10
CA PRO A 106 47.10 -49.73 -2.73
C PRO A 106 48.12 -48.62 -2.41
N GLY A 107 47.73 -47.70 -1.51
CA GLY A 107 48.70 -46.93 -0.72
C GLY A 107 48.70 -45.40 -0.85
N MET A 108 47.56 -44.73 -0.66
CA MET A 108 47.56 -43.36 -0.15
C MET A 108 46.57 -43.25 1.02
N PRO A 109 46.93 -42.60 2.13
CA PRO A 109 45.99 -42.36 3.22
C PRO A 109 44.84 -41.47 2.72
N PRO A 110 43.61 -41.67 3.24
CA PRO A 110 42.49 -40.81 2.89
C PRO A 110 42.86 -39.37 3.28
N ILE A 111 42.75 -38.46 2.32
CA ILE A 111 42.87 -37.02 2.57
C ILE A 111 41.72 -36.66 3.51
N GLN A 112 42.01 -36.59 4.81
CA GLN A 112 41.14 -35.92 5.75
C GLN A 112 41.03 -34.47 5.26
N PRO A 113 39.81 -33.92 5.13
CA PRO A 113 39.65 -32.51 4.81
C PRO A 113 40.44 -31.72 5.85
N THR A 114 41.51 -31.04 5.43
CA THR A 114 42.26 -30.17 6.32
C THR A 114 41.27 -29.15 6.89
N ARG A 115 41.38 -28.84 8.18
CA ARG A 115 40.51 -27.84 8.85
C ARG A 115 40.39 -26.54 8.06
N GLU A 116 41.40 -26.21 7.27
CA GLU A 116 41.49 -25.06 6.38
C GLU A 116 40.56 -25.15 5.15
N LEU A 117 40.39 -26.34 4.55
CA LEU A 117 39.40 -26.57 3.49
C LEU A 117 37.97 -26.55 4.04
N LEU A 118 37.75 -27.09 5.25
CA LEU A 118 36.46 -27.00 5.92
C LEU A 118 36.15 -25.56 6.35
N ALA A 119 37.14 -24.82 6.87
CA ALA A 119 36.97 -23.42 7.28
C ALA A 119 36.72 -22.50 6.08
N SER A 120 37.45 -22.67 4.97
CA SER A 120 37.20 -21.92 3.73
C SER A 120 35.86 -22.28 3.10
N HIS A 121 35.44 -23.55 3.15
CA HIS A 121 34.11 -23.96 2.70
C HIS A 121 33.00 -23.34 3.57
N VAL A 122 33.14 -23.37 4.89
CA VAL A 122 32.20 -22.73 5.83
C VAL A 122 32.17 -21.20 5.65
N GLN A 123 33.32 -20.56 5.44
CA GLN A 123 33.37 -19.13 5.12
C GLN A 123 32.70 -18.82 3.78
N SER A 124 32.89 -19.65 2.75
CA SER A 124 32.23 -19.48 1.44
C SER A 124 30.72 -19.67 1.52
N MET A 125 30.25 -20.67 2.28
CA MET A 125 28.82 -20.92 2.51
C MET A 125 28.17 -19.80 3.31
N SER A 126 28.87 -19.29 4.34
CA SER A 126 28.41 -18.12 5.11
C SER A 126 28.33 -16.88 4.22
N SER A 127 29.33 -16.66 3.35
CA SER A 127 29.30 -15.57 2.37
C SER A 127 28.13 -15.69 1.40
N GLU A 128 27.83 -16.89 0.89
CA GLU A 128 26.68 -17.10 0.00
C GLU A 128 25.35 -16.85 0.72
N LYS A 129 25.19 -17.37 1.95
CA LYS A 129 23.99 -17.10 2.79
C LYS A 129 23.84 -15.60 3.07
N VAL A 130 24.92 -14.87 3.34
CA VAL A 130 24.90 -13.40 3.54
C VAL A 130 24.44 -12.70 2.26
N THR A 131 24.97 -13.06 1.10
CA THR A 131 24.53 -12.47 -0.18
C THR A 131 23.04 -12.72 -0.43
N LYS A 132 22.55 -13.94 -0.17
CA LYS A 132 21.12 -14.26 -0.29
C LYS A 132 20.26 -13.50 0.71
N ALA A 133 20.69 -13.39 1.97
CA ALA A 133 19.99 -12.65 3.01
C ALA A 133 19.89 -11.14 2.70
N LYS A 134 20.93 -10.57 2.09
CA LYS A 134 20.90 -9.19 1.56
C LYS A 134 20.08 -9.06 0.28
N ASN A 135 19.78 -10.16 -0.42
CA ASN A 135 18.97 -10.18 -1.65
C ASN A 135 17.51 -10.56 -1.39
N MET A 136 17.07 -10.46 -0.14
CA MET A 136 15.67 -10.54 0.23
C MET A 136 15.27 -9.37 1.13
N ALA A 137 13.98 -9.03 1.13
CA ALA A 137 13.41 -8.05 2.04
C ALA A 137 12.00 -8.45 2.47
N PHE A 138 11.55 -7.87 3.58
CA PHE A 138 10.19 -8.02 4.07
C PHE A 138 9.47 -6.68 4.11
N ALA A 139 8.24 -6.64 3.61
CA ALA A 139 7.31 -5.54 3.82
C ALA A 139 6.20 -6.01 4.74
N PHE A 140 6.10 -5.41 5.93
CA PHE A 140 5.12 -5.80 6.93
C PHE A 140 3.94 -4.84 6.92
N ASP A 141 2.72 -5.37 6.76
CA ASP A 141 1.58 -4.70 7.38
C ASP A 141 1.72 -4.74 8.92
N ILE A 142 0.99 -3.87 9.61
CA ILE A 142 1.12 -3.63 11.04
C ILE A 142 -0.08 -4.19 11.79
N ASP A 143 -1.28 -3.72 11.46
CA ASP A 143 -2.49 -3.99 12.19
C ASP A 143 -3.04 -5.36 11.78
N GLY A 144 -3.08 -6.33 12.70
CA GLY A 144 -3.42 -7.72 12.39
C GLY A 144 -2.22 -8.60 12.04
N VAL A 145 -1.01 -8.03 11.90
CA VAL A 145 0.24 -8.77 11.64
C VAL A 145 1.21 -8.68 12.82
N LEU A 146 1.49 -7.46 13.29
CA LEU A 146 2.43 -7.19 14.38
C LEU A 146 1.73 -6.75 15.66
N VAL A 147 0.59 -6.06 15.53
CA VAL A 147 -0.20 -5.55 16.66
C VAL A 147 -1.71 -5.63 16.37
N HIS A 148 -2.51 -5.54 17.43
CA HIS A 148 -3.94 -5.24 17.37
C HIS A 148 -4.19 -3.94 18.11
N GLY A 149 -4.29 -2.81 17.39
CA GLY A 149 -4.28 -1.51 18.05
C GLY A 149 -2.97 -1.31 18.80
N ASP A 150 -3.03 -1.21 20.13
CA ASP A 150 -1.86 -1.04 20.99
C ASP A 150 -1.38 -2.37 21.63
N ARG A 151 -2.06 -3.48 21.33
CA ARG A 151 -1.72 -4.81 21.85
C ARG A 151 -0.74 -5.54 20.92
N LEU A 152 0.41 -5.92 21.45
CA LEU A 152 1.40 -6.74 20.73
C LEU A 152 0.83 -8.11 20.31
N ILE A 153 1.12 -8.52 19.07
CA ILE A 153 1.10 -9.94 18.67
C ILE A 153 2.49 -10.50 19.02
N PRO A 154 2.62 -11.44 19.98
CA PRO A 154 3.90 -11.86 20.55
C PRO A 154 4.94 -12.28 19.49
N GLU A 155 4.48 -12.95 18.44
CA GLU A 155 5.28 -13.40 17.32
C GLU A 155 5.92 -12.25 16.52
N GLY A 156 5.28 -11.08 16.48
CA GLY A 156 5.82 -9.88 15.83
C GLY A 156 7.12 -9.40 16.48
N ARG A 157 7.20 -9.41 17.81
CA ARG A 157 8.45 -9.09 18.54
C ARG A 157 9.57 -10.06 18.15
N ARG A 158 9.27 -11.36 18.10
CA ARG A 158 10.28 -12.38 17.79
C ARG A 158 10.81 -12.23 16.38
N VAL A 159 9.93 -11.97 15.42
CA VAL A 159 10.30 -11.72 14.01
C VAL A 159 11.29 -10.57 13.92
N LEU A 160 11.01 -9.44 14.57
CA LEU A 160 11.87 -8.27 14.49
C LEU A 160 13.24 -8.50 15.13
N GLN A 161 13.32 -9.29 16.20
CA GLN A 161 14.62 -9.70 16.76
C GLN A 161 15.45 -10.50 15.75
N ILE A 162 14.82 -11.50 15.10
CA ILE A 162 15.46 -12.31 14.06
C ILE A 162 15.97 -11.41 12.92
N LEU A 163 15.12 -10.53 12.41
CA LEU A 163 15.49 -9.64 11.30
C LEU A 163 16.49 -8.55 11.70
N ASN A 164 16.59 -8.19 12.98
CA ASN A 164 17.56 -7.20 13.49
C ASN A 164 18.89 -7.80 13.95
N GLY A 165 19.15 -9.08 13.67
CA GLY A 165 20.46 -9.70 13.88
C GLY A 165 20.48 -10.88 14.86
N ASP A 166 19.35 -11.22 15.49
CA ASP A 166 19.25 -12.45 16.28
C ASP A 166 18.97 -13.67 15.38
N ASN A 167 19.90 -13.93 14.47
CA ASN A 167 19.87 -15.01 13.49
C ASN A 167 21.27 -15.59 13.27
N GLU A 168 21.37 -16.73 12.57
CA GLU A 168 22.63 -17.46 12.31
C GLU A 168 23.77 -16.58 11.81
N LEU A 169 23.46 -15.55 11.00
CA LEU A 169 24.43 -14.69 10.35
C LEU A 169 24.81 -13.47 11.19
N GLY A 170 24.04 -13.13 12.22
CA GLY A 170 24.27 -11.94 13.04
C GLY A 170 24.11 -10.62 12.28
N ILE A 171 23.46 -10.63 11.10
CA ILE A 171 23.23 -9.45 10.27
C ILE A 171 21.76 -9.04 10.29
N LYS A 172 21.52 -7.76 10.00
CA LYS A 172 20.15 -7.30 9.72
C LYS A 172 19.68 -7.85 8.38
N ILE A 173 18.44 -8.29 8.33
CA ILE A 173 17.74 -8.64 7.09
C ILE A 173 16.82 -7.46 6.76
N PRO A 174 16.86 -6.92 5.52
CA PRO A 174 16.12 -5.73 5.14
C PRO A 174 14.62 -5.90 5.38
N HIS A 175 14.00 -4.92 6.02
CA HIS A 175 12.56 -4.90 6.18
C HIS A 175 12.04 -3.48 6.32
N ILE A 176 10.80 -3.27 5.89
CA ILE A 176 10.05 -2.02 6.02
C ILE A 176 8.67 -2.31 6.62
N PHE A 177 8.02 -1.26 7.11
CA PHE A 177 6.64 -1.29 7.56
C PHE A 177 5.79 -0.52 6.55
N LEU A 178 4.81 -1.21 5.97
CA LEU A 178 3.91 -0.67 4.95
C LEU A 178 2.47 -0.80 5.45
N THR A 179 1.94 0.27 6.03
CA THR A 179 0.61 0.28 6.65
C THR A 179 -0.36 1.22 5.95
N ASN A 180 -1.63 0.80 5.89
CA ASN A 180 -2.72 1.71 5.54
C ASN A 180 -3.21 2.54 6.74
N GLY A 181 -2.67 2.28 7.94
CA GLY A 181 -2.94 3.07 9.14
C GLY A 181 -2.37 4.49 9.08
N SER A 182 -3.08 5.44 9.68
CA SER A 182 -2.84 6.88 9.52
C SER A 182 -3.21 7.71 10.75
N GLY A 183 -2.86 9.00 10.71
CA GLY A 183 -3.43 10.01 11.61
C GLY A 183 -2.52 10.44 12.75
N LYS A 184 -1.25 10.04 12.72
CA LYS A 184 -0.18 10.56 13.57
C LYS A 184 1.03 10.83 12.68
N PRO A 185 1.90 11.79 13.04
CA PRO A 185 3.23 11.90 12.45
C PRO A 185 4.00 10.58 12.56
N GLU A 186 4.80 10.28 11.54
CA GLU A 186 5.56 9.03 11.43
C GLU A 186 6.45 8.80 12.65
N LEU A 187 7.14 9.84 13.11
CA LEU A 187 8.01 9.77 14.28
C LEU A 187 7.24 9.31 15.52
N ALA A 188 6.09 9.93 15.80
CA ALA A 188 5.27 9.58 16.96
C ALA A 188 4.71 8.15 16.85
N ARG A 189 4.39 7.68 15.63
CA ARG A 189 3.93 6.31 15.40
C ARG A 189 5.08 5.31 15.55
N CYS A 190 6.27 5.61 15.04
CA CYS A 190 7.47 4.80 15.16
C CYS A 190 7.90 4.63 16.62
N GLU A 191 7.89 5.70 17.41
CA GLU A 191 8.18 5.65 18.86
C GLU A 191 7.18 4.76 19.61
N GLN A 192 5.89 4.90 19.29
CA GLN A 192 4.84 4.07 19.87
C GLN A 192 5.06 2.58 19.54
N LEU A 193 5.28 2.26 18.26
CA LEU A 193 5.52 0.89 17.82
C LEU A 193 6.80 0.32 18.40
N SER A 194 7.87 1.12 18.48
CA SER A 194 9.13 0.67 19.07
C SER A 194 8.96 0.21 20.51
N LYS A 195 8.13 0.92 21.28
CA LYS A 195 7.81 0.56 22.66
C LYS A 195 6.99 -0.74 22.76
N ILE A 196 5.98 -0.92 21.89
CA ILE A 196 5.11 -2.10 21.90
C ILE A 196 5.89 -3.36 21.47
N LEU A 197 6.68 -3.21 20.41
CA LEU A 197 7.42 -4.30 19.77
C LEU A 197 8.74 -4.61 20.51
N GLU A 198 9.17 -3.76 21.44
CA GLU A 198 10.47 -3.84 22.11
C GLU A 198 11.64 -3.97 21.10
N ASN A 199 11.49 -3.31 19.95
CA ASN A 199 12.46 -3.27 18.86
C ASN A 199 12.47 -1.87 18.24
N PRO A 200 13.61 -1.32 17.82
CA PRO A 200 13.66 0.00 17.21
C PRO A 200 12.98 0.01 15.85
N VAL A 201 12.10 1.00 15.63
CA VAL A 201 11.46 1.29 14.35
C VAL A 201 11.91 2.68 13.89
N SER A 202 12.66 2.75 12.78
CA SER A 202 13.06 4.01 12.15
C SER A 202 11.96 4.57 11.25
N THR A 203 11.85 5.89 11.16
CA THR A 203 11.01 6.58 10.16
C THR A 203 11.47 6.28 8.73
N GLU A 204 12.76 5.99 8.53
CA GLU A 204 13.38 5.66 7.23
C GLU A 204 12.94 4.32 6.64
N GLN A 205 12.27 3.47 7.43
CA GLN A 205 11.74 2.19 6.98
C GLN A 205 10.21 2.12 7.19
N PHE A 206 9.54 3.26 7.37
CA PHE A 206 8.15 3.34 7.80
C PHE A 206 7.29 4.13 6.81
N ILE A 207 6.24 3.50 6.30
CA ILE A 207 5.34 4.08 5.30
C ILE A 207 3.92 3.98 5.83
N GLN A 208 3.28 5.13 6.03
CA GLN A 208 1.85 5.24 6.30
C GLN A 208 1.08 5.52 5.02
N SER A 209 -0.23 5.37 5.06
CA SER A 209 -1.11 5.62 3.91
C SER A 209 -0.97 7.03 3.34
N HIS A 210 -0.76 8.05 4.19
CA HIS A 210 -0.59 9.44 3.76
C HIS A 210 0.84 9.82 3.39
N THR A 211 1.86 8.99 3.67
CA THR A 211 3.27 9.33 3.41
C THR A 211 3.53 9.65 1.93
N PRO A 212 3.04 8.86 0.94
CA PRO A 212 3.22 9.20 -0.47
C PRO A 212 2.47 10.47 -0.92
N MET A 213 1.49 10.95 -0.13
CA MET A 213 0.76 12.18 -0.44
C MET A 213 1.58 13.45 -0.17
N SER A 214 2.75 13.33 0.46
CA SER A 214 3.67 14.44 0.69
C SER A 214 4.07 15.15 -0.61
N ALA A 215 4.25 14.41 -1.71
CA ALA A 215 4.51 14.96 -3.04
C ALA A 215 3.41 15.91 -3.55
N LEU A 216 2.18 15.83 -3.03
CA LEU A 216 1.09 16.72 -3.42
C LEU A 216 1.29 18.17 -2.93
N SER A 217 2.23 18.42 -2.01
CA SER A 217 2.54 19.76 -1.49
C SER A 217 3.18 20.68 -2.53
N GLU A 218 3.78 20.11 -3.57
CA GLU A 218 4.34 20.86 -4.69
C GLU A 218 3.28 21.38 -5.66
N TYR A 219 2.13 20.67 -5.73
CA TYR A 219 1.08 20.94 -6.72
C TYR A 219 -0.05 21.83 -6.20
N TYR A 220 -0.29 21.84 -4.89
CA TYR A 220 -1.44 22.53 -4.29
C TYR A 220 -0.99 23.48 -3.19
N ASN A 221 -1.50 24.71 -3.24
CA ASN A 221 -1.24 25.70 -2.21
C ASN A 221 -2.23 25.60 -1.04
N THR A 222 -3.54 25.69 -1.33
CA THR A 222 -4.60 25.65 -0.32
C THR A 222 -5.34 24.31 -0.34
N VAL A 223 -5.18 23.50 0.70
CA VAL A 223 -5.71 22.14 0.77
C VAL A 223 -6.63 21.93 1.97
N LEU A 224 -7.71 21.18 1.78
CA LEU A 224 -8.54 20.68 2.87
C LEU A 224 -8.02 19.31 3.31
N VAL A 225 -7.46 19.22 4.51
CA VAL A 225 -6.98 17.98 5.11
C VAL A 225 -8.03 17.43 6.06
N VAL A 226 -8.51 16.22 5.79
CA VAL A 226 -9.61 15.57 6.51
C VAL A 226 -9.13 14.32 7.23
N GLY A 227 -9.71 14.09 8.43
CA GLY A 227 -9.49 12.90 9.24
C GLY A 227 -8.44 13.10 10.34
N GLY A 228 -8.22 12.02 11.10
CA GLY A 228 -7.27 12.00 12.20
C GLY A 228 -7.87 12.44 13.53
N GLU A 229 -7.08 12.31 14.58
CA GLU A 229 -7.48 12.72 15.92
C GLU A 229 -7.04 14.17 16.17
N GLY A 230 -8.00 15.03 16.51
CA GLY A 230 -7.74 16.45 16.74
C GLY A 230 -7.10 17.11 15.52
N TYR A 231 -5.93 17.71 15.72
CA TYR A 231 -5.19 18.48 14.70
C TYR A 231 -3.95 17.74 14.17
N LYS A 232 -3.76 16.45 14.51
CA LYS A 232 -2.57 15.68 14.10
C LYS A 232 -2.39 15.62 12.59
N CYS A 233 -3.47 15.52 11.81
CA CYS A 233 -3.35 15.52 10.34
C CYS A 233 -2.91 16.89 9.79
N ARG A 234 -3.19 18.01 10.49
CA ARG A 234 -2.59 19.31 10.14
C ARG A 234 -1.08 19.28 10.35
N GLU A 235 -0.61 18.78 11.50
CA GLU A 235 0.82 18.69 11.81
C GLU A 235 1.57 17.83 10.77
N VAL A 236 0.97 16.70 10.37
CA VAL A 236 1.50 15.85 9.29
C VAL A 236 1.61 16.64 7.98
N ALA A 237 0.55 17.35 7.58
CA ALA A 237 0.58 18.16 6.37
C ALA A 237 1.61 19.30 6.45
N GLU A 238 1.77 19.95 7.60
CA GLU A 238 2.79 20.98 7.83
C GLU A 238 4.21 20.38 7.67
N GLN A 239 4.45 19.16 8.17
CA GLN A 239 5.73 18.46 8.01
C GLN A 239 6.03 18.05 6.56
N TYR A 240 5.02 17.73 5.77
CA TYR A 240 5.17 17.43 4.34
C TYR A 240 5.34 18.68 3.46
N GLY A 241 5.31 19.88 4.05
CA GLY A 241 5.56 21.13 3.32
C GLY A 241 4.32 21.80 2.72
N PHE A 242 3.10 21.35 3.06
CA PHE A 242 1.89 22.05 2.66
C PHE A 242 1.84 23.47 3.25
N LYS A 243 1.52 24.45 2.41
CA LYS A 243 1.62 25.87 2.76
C LYS A 243 0.37 26.40 3.45
N ASP A 244 -0.80 26.17 2.86
CA ASP A 244 -2.06 26.65 3.39
C ASP A 244 -3.03 25.49 3.67
N ILE A 245 -3.07 25.07 4.93
CA ILE A 245 -3.83 23.90 5.36
C ILE A 245 -5.12 24.34 6.04
N VAL A 246 -6.23 23.85 5.51
CA VAL A 246 -7.56 23.95 6.09
C VAL A 246 -7.94 22.60 6.67
N VAL A 247 -8.51 22.57 7.88
CA VAL A 247 -9.12 21.36 8.44
C VAL A 247 -10.62 21.58 8.69
N PRO A 248 -11.44 20.52 8.79
CA PRO A 248 -12.88 20.64 9.01
C PRO A 248 -13.28 21.60 10.14
N ASN A 249 -12.54 21.58 11.26
CA ASN A 249 -12.82 22.46 12.40
C ASN A 249 -12.67 23.95 12.07
N ASP A 250 -11.79 24.34 11.14
CA ASP A 250 -11.67 25.74 10.71
C ASP A 250 -12.96 26.23 10.04
N ILE A 251 -13.55 25.36 9.22
CA ILE A 251 -14.78 25.63 8.46
C ILE A 251 -15.98 25.68 9.41
N VAL A 252 -16.08 24.73 10.35
CA VAL A 252 -17.13 24.74 11.38
C VAL A 252 -17.02 25.96 12.30
N ALA A 253 -15.80 26.38 12.63
CA ALA A 253 -15.57 27.59 13.43
C ALA A 253 -15.97 28.88 12.68
N TRP A 254 -15.87 28.88 11.34
CA TRP A 254 -16.32 29.98 10.49
C TRP A 254 -17.84 30.01 10.31
N ASP A 255 -18.44 28.87 9.94
CA ASP A 255 -19.88 28.71 9.78
C ASP A 255 -20.39 27.45 10.50
N PRO A 256 -20.89 27.59 11.75
CA PRO A 256 -21.39 26.48 12.52
C PRO A 256 -22.64 25.81 11.92
N THR A 257 -23.33 26.47 10.97
CA THR A 257 -24.56 25.92 10.38
C THR A 257 -24.32 24.69 9.51
N ILE A 258 -23.07 24.48 9.07
CA ILE A 258 -22.63 23.31 8.30
C ILE A 258 -22.75 22.02 9.13
N ALA A 259 -22.57 22.10 10.44
CA ALA A 259 -22.57 20.94 11.35
C ALA A 259 -23.73 21.03 12.36
N PRO A 260 -25.01 20.96 11.93
CA PRO A 260 -26.17 21.28 12.75
C PRO A 260 -26.38 20.34 13.95
N TYR A 261 -25.79 19.13 13.89
CA TYR A 261 -25.93 18.11 14.93
C TYR A 261 -24.68 17.97 15.81
N ARG A 262 -23.61 18.70 15.50
CA ARG A 262 -22.35 18.63 16.23
C ARG A 262 -22.35 19.63 17.38
N VAL A 263 -21.84 19.20 18.54
CA VAL A 263 -21.46 20.12 19.61
C VAL A 263 -20.01 20.51 19.39
N PHE A 264 -19.78 21.72 18.89
CA PHE A 264 -18.44 22.26 18.69
C PHE A 264 -17.89 22.80 20.01
N THR A 265 -16.88 22.11 20.55
CA THR A 265 -16.32 22.39 21.88
C THR A 265 -15.41 23.62 21.88
N GLU A 266 -15.18 24.18 23.07
CA GLU A 266 -14.27 25.32 23.22
C GLU A 266 -12.81 24.96 22.87
N GLU A 267 -12.39 23.72 23.15
CA GLU A 267 -11.04 23.24 22.80
C GLU A 267 -10.84 23.16 21.28
N GLU A 268 -11.83 22.66 20.56
CA GLU A 268 -11.81 22.61 19.10
C GLU A 268 -11.84 24.03 18.50
N ARG A 269 -12.62 24.94 19.08
CA ARG A 269 -12.67 26.35 18.66
C ARG A 269 -11.34 27.06 18.89
N ALA A 270 -10.71 26.86 20.05
CA ALA A 270 -9.44 27.49 20.42
C ALA A 270 -8.27 27.05 19.53
N SER A 271 -8.32 25.82 19.01
CA SER A 271 -7.32 25.25 18.11
C SER A 271 -7.61 25.46 16.62
N SER A 272 -8.78 26.03 16.28
CA SER A 272 -9.18 26.32 14.90
C SER A 272 -8.57 27.62 14.37
N ARG A 273 -8.35 27.68 13.06
CA ARG A 273 -7.85 28.85 12.32
C ARG A 273 -8.93 29.34 11.32
N PRO A 274 -10.11 29.79 11.79
CA PRO A 274 -11.20 30.19 10.90
C PRO A 274 -10.82 31.41 10.06
N ARG A 275 -11.33 31.45 8.83
CA ARG A 275 -11.16 32.56 7.89
C ARG A 275 -12.40 32.65 7.01
N ASP A 276 -12.49 33.71 6.21
CA ASP A 276 -13.62 33.89 5.29
C ASP A 276 -13.52 32.91 4.10
N PHE A 277 -14.16 31.75 4.24
CA PHE A 277 -14.16 30.72 3.19
C PHE A 277 -15.06 31.07 2.00
N SER A 278 -15.87 32.15 2.06
CA SER A 278 -16.54 32.68 0.86
C SER A 278 -15.57 33.37 -0.12
N LYS A 279 -14.36 33.70 0.36
CA LYS A 279 -13.29 34.36 -0.41
C LYS A 279 -12.07 33.47 -0.65
N THR A 280 -12.06 32.27 -0.08
CA THR A 280 -10.94 31.33 -0.17
C THR A 280 -11.34 30.19 -1.09
N ASN A 281 -10.47 29.84 -2.05
CA ASN A 281 -10.64 28.64 -2.86
C ASN A 281 -9.80 27.53 -2.25
N ILE A 282 -10.43 26.38 -1.97
CA ILE A 282 -9.73 25.14 -1.65
C ILE A 282 -9.38 24.49 -2.99
N GLU A 283 -8.12 24.11 -3.21
CA GLU A 283 -7.65 23.60 -4.50
C GLU A 283 -7.73 22.07 -4.58
N ALA A 284 -7.60 21.38 -3.44
CA ALA A 284 -7.71 19.93 -3.35
C ALA A 284 -8.20 19.48 -1.97
N ILE A 285 -8.81 18.30 -1.93
CA ILE A 285 -9.23 17.62 -0.71
C ILE A 285 -8.32 16.42 -0.47
N MET A 286 -7.78 16.30 0.74
CA MET A 286 -6.85 15.25 1.14
C MET A 286 -7.40 14.54 2.38
N VAL A 287 -7.93 13.34 2.19
CA VAL A 287 -8.42 12.51 3.28
C VAL A 287 -7.25 11.68 3.78
N PHE A 288 -6.50 12.23 4.74
CA PHE A 288 -5.28 11.62 5.29
C PHE A 288 -5.56 10.43 6.20
N SER A 289 -6.68 10.45 6.91
CA SER A 289 -7.02 9.38 7.86
C SER A 289 -8.52 9.20 8.00
N ASP A 290 -8.94 8.23 8.80
CA ASP A 290 -10.33 8.03 9.18
C ASP A 290 -10.89 9.27 9.87
N SER A 291 -12.08 9.70 9.45
CA SER A 291 -12.84 10.76 10.09
C SER A 291 -13.31 10.33 11.50
N ARG A 292 -13.37 11.28 12.43
CA ARG A 292 -13.94 11.07 13.77
C ARG A 292 -15.36 11.61 13.91
N ASP A 293 -15.81 12.37 12.92
CA ASP A 293 -17.17 12.89 12.79
C ASP A 293 -17.60 12.77 11.32
N TYR A 294 -18.09 11.59 10.95
CA TYR A 294 -18.43 11.28 9.57
C TYR A 294 -19.47 12.25 9.00
N ALA A 295 -20.44 12.68 9.81
CA ALA A 295 -21.51 13.55 9.33
C ALA A 295 -20.97 14.91 8.91
N THR A 296 -20.18 15.55 9.79
CA THR A 296 -19.61 16.87 9.52
C THR A 296 -18.57 16.82 8.40
N ASP A 297 -17.66 15.86 8.44
CA ASP A 297 -16.58 15.76 7.45
C ASP A 297 -17.14 15.44 6.05
N MET A 298 -18.13 14.55 5.96
CA MET A 298 -18.81 14.28 4.70
C MET A 298 -19.56 15.51 4.16
N GLN A 299 -20.25 16.26 5.03
CA GLN A 299 -20.96 17.47 4.62
C GLN A 299 -20.00 18.52 4.07
N ILE A 300 -18.89 18.79 4.76
CA ILE A 300 -17.87 19.73 4.31
C ILE A 300 -17.27 19.29 2.98
N ILE A 301 -16.90 18.01 2.84
CA ILE A 301 -16.35 17.50 1.58
C ILE A 301 -17.38 17.65 0.45
N MET A 302 -18.66 17.35 0.69
CA MET A 302 -19.72 17.55 -0.30
C MET A 302 -19.87 19.02 -0.71
N ASP A 303 -19.83 19.94 0.24
CA ASP A 303 -19.95 21.37 -0.05
C ASP A 303 -18.77 21.88 -0.87
N VAL A 304 -17.54 21.43 -0.59
CA VAL A 304 -16.37 21.75 -1.40
C VAL A 304 -16.48 21.13 -2.80
N LEU A 305 -16.81 19.83 -2.91
CA LEU A 305 -16.93 19.13 -4.20
C LEU A 305 -18.04 19.69 -5.11
N ARG A 306 -19.08 20.31 -4.52
CA ARG A 306 -20.20 20.92 -5.24
C ARG A 306 -20.05 22.43 -5.44
N SER A 307 -19.00 23.03 -4.90
CA SER A 307 -18.74 24.46 -5.05
C SER A 307 -18.10 24.81 -6.40
N GLU A 308 -18.20 26.07 -6.80
CA GLU A 308 -17.45 26.59 -7.96
C GLU A 308 -15.96 26.65 -7.60
N ASN A 309 -15.17 25.70 -8.11
CA ASN A 309 -13.72 25.62 -7.94
C ASN A 309 -13.26 25.68 -6.47
N GLY A 310 -13.98 24.99 -5.59
CA GLY A 310 -13.60 24.87 -4.17
C GLY A 310 -13.95 26.06 -3.28
N ARG A 311 -14.77 27.01 -3.75
CA ARG A 311 -15.18 28.19 -2.99
C ARG A 311 -16.50 27.96 -2.23
N LEU A 312 -16.43 27.81 -0.92
CA LEU A 312 -17.63 27.62 -0.09
C LEU A 312 -18.64 28.76 -0.24
N GLY A 313 -19.93 28.43 -0.15
CA GLY A 313 -21.04 29.37 -0.39
C GLY A 313 -21.42 29.56 -1.86
N THR A 314 -20.82 28.78 -2.78
CA THR A 314 -21.18 28.73 -4.20
C THR A 314 -21.70 27.34 -4.59
N MET A 315 -22.26 27.21 -5.80
CA MET A 315 -22.74 25.94 -6.34
C MET A 315 -22.33 25.82 -7.80
N ALA A 316 -21.54 24.79 -8.13
CA ALA A 316 -21.08 24.50 -9.48
C ALA A 316 -22.27 24.26 -10.41
N LYS A 317 -22.19 24.84 -11.62
CA LYS A 317 -23.17 24.57 -12.69
C LYS A 317 -22.86 23.25 -13.37
N ASP A 318 -21.58 22.94 -13.53
CA ASP A 318 -21.09 21.65 -13.99
C ASP A 318 -20.36 20.95 -12.82
N PRO A 319 -20.94 19.89 -12.24
CA PRO A 319 -20.33 19.17 -11.13
C PRO A 319 -19.05 18.44 -11.53
N VAL A 320 -18.79 18.20 -12.82
CA VAL A 320 -17.61 17.46 -13.28
C VAL A 320 -16.45 18.41 -13.56
N SER A 321 -16.67 19.50 -14.31
CA SER A 321 -15.56 20.35 -14.76
C SER A 321 -15.08 21.36 -13.72
N GLN A 322 -15.92 21.71 -12.73
CA GLN A 322 -15.62 22.73 -11.72
C GLN A 322 -15.29 22.14 -10.34
N ARG A 323 -15.25 20.81 -10.22
CA ARG A 323 -14.88 20.14 -8.97
C ARG A 323 -13.39 20.23 -8.73
N VAL A 324 -13.03 20.24 -7.45
CA VAL A 324 -11.65 20.04 -7.02
C VAL A 324 -11.32 18.55 -6.96
N PRO A 325 -10.05 18.17 -7.17
CA PRO A 325 -9.61 16.79 -6.97
C PRO A 325 -9.72 16.39 -5.50
N ILE A 326 -10.01 15.10 -5.27
CA ILE A 326 -10.05 14.48 -3.96
C ILE A 326 -9.14 13.25 -3.93
N TYR A 327 -8.33 13.18 -2.89
CA TYR A 327 -7.36 12.13 -2.64
C TYR A 327 -7.68 11.40 -1.35
N PHE A 328 -7.67 10.07 -1.39
CA PHE A 328 -7.79 9.21 -0.22
C PHE A 328 -6.46 8.53 0.05
N SER A 329 -6.02 8.53 1.31
CA SER A 329 -4.76 7.89 1.68
C SER A 329 -4.81 6.37 1.58
N GLN A 330 -5.99 5.76 1.69
CA GLN A 330 -6.18 4.30 1.61
C GLN A 330 -7.58 3.86 1.16
N GLY A 331 -7.69 2.59 0.73
CA GLY A 331 -8.91 2.01 0.17
C GLY A 331 -9.59 0.91 0.98
N ASP A 332 -9.07 0.54 2.14
CA ASP A 332 -9.54 -0.56 2.99
C ASP A 332 -10.93 -0.26 3.58
N GLN A 333 -11.86 -1.18 3.35
CA GLN A 333 -13.19 -1.07 3.94
C GLN A 333 -13.19 -1.43 5.42
N LEU A 334 -12.30 -2.34 5.83
CA LEU A 334 -12.22 -2.89 7.17
C LEU A 334 -10.80 -2.81 7.70
N CYS A 335 -10.64 -2.51 8.98
CA CYS A 335 -9.37 -2.57 9.69
C CYS A 335 -9.50 -3.42 10.97
N PRO A 336 -8.50 -4.24 11.31
CA PRO A 336 -8.47 -4.96 12.58
C PRO A 336 -8.15 -3.98 13.71
N THR A 337 -8.83 -4.17 14.85
CA THR A 337 -8.61 -3.38 16.07
C THR A 337 -8.61 -4.32 17.27
N GLU A 338 -8.63 -3.79 18.50
CA GLU A 338 -8.80 -4.61 19.71
C GLU A 338 -10.18 -5.28 19.82
N HIS A 339 -11.14 -4.85 19.00
CA HIS A 339 -12.48 -5.43 18.96
C HIS A 339 -12.48 -6.83 18.30
N TRP A 340 -13.41 -7.69 18.71
CA TRP A 340 -13.51 -9.08 18.23
C TRP A 340 -13.82 -9.22 16.72
N THR A 341 -14.31 -8.15 16.09
CA THR A 341 -14.53 -8.06 14.64
C THR A 341 -13.88 -6.80 14.06
N PRO A 342 -13.34 -6.85 12.83
CA PRO A 342 -12.82 -5.68 12.13
C PRO A 342 -13.84 -4.52 12.09
N ARG A 343 -13.35 -3.28 12.16
CA ARG A 343 -14.17 -2.05 12.12
C ARG A 343 -14.11 -1.41 10.74
N MET A 344 -15.10 -0.60 10.41
CA MET A 344 -15.08 0.18 9.17
C MET A 344 -13.89 1.13 9.17
N SER A 345 -13.27 1.31 8.00
CA SER A 345 -12.15 2.22 7.78
C SER A 345 -12.42 3.15 6.58
N GLN A 346 -11.39 3.87 6.11
CA GLN A 346 -11.55 5.00 5.17
C GLN A 346 -12.18 4.57 3.84
N GLY A 347 -11.97 3.33 3.40
CA GLY A 347 -12.64 2.77 2.22
C GLY A 347 -14.16 2.76 2.36
N ALA A 348 -14.70 2.47 3.55
CA ALA A 348 -16.14 2.54 3.81
C ALA A 348 -16.65 3.99 3.80
N PHE A 349 -15.89 4.91 4.42
CA PHE A 349 -16.17 6.35 4.38
C PHE A 349 -16.22 6.87 2.94
N ARG A 350 -15.23 6.51 2.12
CA ARG A 350 -15.12 6.83 0.70
C ARG A 350 -16.32 6.33 -0.10
N ILE A 351 -16.71 5.07 0.07
CA ILE A 351 -17.87 4.49 -0.65
C ILE A 351 -19.15 5.25 -0.30
N GLY A 352 -19.35 5.61 0.98
CA GLY A 352 -20.47 6.45 1.39
C GLY A 352 -20.44 7.83 0.72
N LEU A 353 -19.27 8.47 0.71
CA LEU A 353 -19.07 9.78 0.08
C LEU A 353 -19.40 9.76 -1.41
N GLU A 354 -18.91 8.75 -2.12
CA GLU A 354 -19.18 8.55 -3.55
C GLU A 354 -20.66 8.37 -3.84
N ALA A 355 -21.35 7.54 -3.03
CA ALA A 355 -22.78 7.30 -3.18
C ALA A 355 -23.58 8.61 -2.99
N MET A 356 -23.21 9.42 -1.99
CA MET A 356 -23.84 10.72 -1.76
C MET A 356 -23.58 11.69 -2.92
N TYR A 357 -22.34 11.77 -3.40
CA TYR A 357 -22.00 12.64 -4.53
C TYR A 357 -22.81 12.27 -5.78
N LYS A 358 -22.91 10.96 -6.09
CA LYS A 358 -23.71 10.46 -7.20
C LYS A 358 -25.19 10.77 -7.03
N ALA A 359 -25.73 10.58 -5.83
CA ALA A 359 -27.14 10.87 -5.53
C ALA A 359 -27.47 12.37 -5.67
N LEU A 360 -26.55 13.26 -5.28
CA LEU A 360 -26.76 14.71 -5.28
C LEU A 360 -26.51 15.36 -6.65
N THR A 361 -25.57 14.82 -7.43
CA THR A 361 -25.11 15.47 -8.69
C THR A 361 -25.49 14.69 -9.95
N GLY A 362 -25.81 13.39 -9.83
CA GLY A 362 -25.96 12.48 -10.97
C GLY A 362 -24.63 12.05 -11.61
N ALA A 363 -23.51 12.68 -11.25
CA ALA A 363 -22.17 12.37 -11.76
C ALA A 363 -21.42 11.41 -10.84
N ASP A 364 -20.55 10.57 -11.40
CA ASP A 364 -19.65 9.74 -10.61
C ASP A 364 -18.49 10.58 -10.07
N LEU A 365 -18.17 10.37 -8.80
CA LEU A 365 -17.02 11.04 -8.17
C LEU A 365 -15.74 10.44 -8.74
N GLU A 366 -14.90 11.30 -9.31
CA GLU A 366 -13.54 10.95 -9.68
C GLU A 366 -12.60 11.25 -8.51
N ARG A 367 -11.70 10.31 -8.23
CA ARG A 367 -10.83 10.35 -7.06
C ARG A 367 -9.51 9.65 -7.34
N VAL A 368 -8.51 9.96 -6.52
CA VAL A 368 -7.26 9.18 -6.43
C VAL A 368 -7.21 8.48 -5.09
N VAL A 369 -6.68 7.27 -5.08
CA VAL A 369 -6.46 6.48 -3.87
C VAL A 369 -5.00 6.13 -3.79
N TYR A 370 -4.43 6.32 -2.61
CA TYR A 370 -3.13 5.79 -2.22
C TYR A 370 -3.34 4.58 -1.31
N GLY A 371 -2.27 4.12 -0.69
CA GLY A 371 -2.30 2.96 0.17
C GLY A 371 -2.41 1.67 -0.63
N LYS A 372 -2.24 0.55 0.06
CA LYS A 372 -2.42 -0.77 -0.54
C LYS A 372 -3.89 -0.92 -0.98
N PRO A 373 -4.17 -1.56 -2.13
CA PRO A 373 -3.25 -2.26 -3.04
C PRO A 373 -2.69 -1.40 -4.19
N GLU A 374 -2.72 -0.07 -4.10
CA GLU A 374 -2.45 0.82 -5.23
C GLU A 374 -0.97 0.83 -5.62
N LEU A 375 -0.70 0.84 -6.95
CA LEU A 375 0.66 0.71 -7.51
C LEU A 375 1.61 1.78 -6.98
N ALA A 376 1.14 3.02 -6.83
CA ALA A 376 1.95 4.13 -6.35
C ALA A 376 2.57 3.86 -4.97
N THR A 377 1.82 3.18 -4.09
CA THR A 377 2.30 2.85 -2.75
C THR A 377 3.41 1.80 -2.78
N TYR A 378 3.33 0.81 -3.67
CA TYR A 378 4.40 -0.20 -3.81
C TYR A 378 5.63 0.35 -4.51
N LYS A 379 5.48 1.25 -5.49
CA LYS A 379 6.62 1.96 -6.07
C LYS A 379 7.34 2.85 -5.06
N TYR A 380 6.59 3.57 -4.22
CA TYR A 380 7.20 4.33 -3.13
C TYR A 380 7.90 3.40 -2.12
N ALA A 381 7.34 2.23 -1.87
CA ALA A 381 7.97 1.23 -1.00
C ALA A 381 9.29 0.68 -1.56
N ASP A 382 9.43 0.54 -2.88
CA ASP A 382 10.70 0.20 -3.52
C ASP A 382 11.79 1.24 -3.20
N GLU A 383 11.51 2.54 -3.35
CA GLU A 383 12.47 3.62 -3.04
C GLU A 383 12.90 3.56 -1.55
N VAL A 384 11.94 3.33 -0.65
CA VAL A 384 12.23 3.19 0.78
C VAL A 384 13.06 1.94 1.07
N ILE A 385 12.80 0.81 0.40
CA ILE A 385 13.62 -0.41 0.55
C ILE A 385 15.05 -0.17 0.05
N ALA A 386 15.22 0.49 -1.10
CA ALA A 386 16.53 0.78 -1.67
C ALA A 386 17.35 1.73 -0.77
N SER A 387 16.72 2.79 -0.26
CA SER A 387 17.35 3.69 0.73
C SER A 387 17.68 2.97 2.04
N TRP A 388 16.77 2.14 2.54
CA TRP A 388 17.00 1.37 3.76
C TRP A 388 18.14 0.37 3.61
N MET A 389 18.25 -0.27 2.44
CA MET A 389 19.37 -1.13 2.06
C MET A 389 20.71 -0.40 2.10
N ASP A 390 20.76 0.85 1.60
CA ASP A 390 21.95 1.68 1.72
C ASP A 390 22.30 1.96 3.19
N GLN A 391 21.31 2.33 4.00
CA GLN A 391 21.53 2.63 5.43
C GLN A 391 22.07 1.43 6.24
N ILE A 392 21.58 0.20 5.99
CA ILE A 392 21.96 -0.97 6.79
C ILE A 392 23.12 -1.78 6.20
N HIS A 393 23.40 -1.66 4.90
CA HIS A 393 24.40 -2.45 4.19
C HIS A 393 25.37 -1.66 3.29
N GLY A 394 25.14 -0.36 3.08
CA GLY A 394 25.93 0.49 2.16
C GLY A 394 25.74 0.12 0.69
N GLU A 395 24.57 -0.42 0.34
CA GLU A 395 24.21 -0.87 -1.00
C GLU A 395 22.82 -0.32 -1.38
N GLU A 396 22.77 0.78 -2.16
CA GLU A 396 21.51 1.29 -2.71
C GLU A 396 21.02 0.40 -3.88
N ARG A 397 20.20 -0.60 -3.56
CA ARG A 397 19.60 -1.50 -4.54
C ARG A 397 18.33 -2.15 -4.01
N LEU A 398 17.46 -2.55 -4.92
CA LEU A 398 16.30 -3.38 -4.61
C LEU A 398 16.70 -4.87 -4.49
N PRO A 399 16.34 -5.54 -3.40
CA PRO A 399 16.43 -7.00 -3.30
C PRO A 399 15.46 -7.69 -4.28
N GLU A 400 15.88 -8.80 -4.88
CA GLU A 400 15.05 -9.52 -5.85
C GLU A 400 13.86 -10.24 -5.19
N ASN A 401 14.03 -10.70 -3.94
CA ASN A 401 13.03 -11.49 -3.23
C ASN A 401 12.36 -10.67 -2.13
N ILE A 402 11.32 -9.91 -2.49
CA ILE A 402 10.55 -9.12 -1.52
C ILE A 402 9.30 -9.90 -1.10
N TYR A 403 9.04 -9.94 0.20
CA TYR A 403 7.94 -10.65 0.83
C TYR A 403 6.97 -9.69 1.50
N MET A 404 5.77 -9.53 0.95
CA MET A 404 4.66 -8.83 1.61
C MET A 404 4.00 -9.76 2.64
N ILE A 405 4.01 -9.37 3.91
CA ILE A 405 3.35 -10.08 4.99
C ILE A 405 2.13 -9.26 5.42
N GLY A 406 0.94 -9.82 5.23
CA GLY A 406 -0.32 -9.10 5.45
C GLY A 406 -1.45 -10.00 5.92
N ASP A 407 -2.50 -9.38 6.45
CA ASP A 407 -3.69 -10.07 6.98
C ASP A 407 -4.93 -9.88 6.08
N ASN A 408 -4.87 -8.95 5.11
CA ASN A 408 -6.01 -8.56 4.29
C ASN A 408 -5.82 -8.94 2.81
N PRO A 409 -6.55 -9.95 2.29
CA PRO A 409 -6.44 -10.37 0.89
C PRO A 409 -6.73 -9.25 -0.12
N ALA A 410 -7.68 -8.37 0.20
CA ALA A 410 -8.13 -7.28 -0.66
C ALA A 410 -7.19 -6.06 -0.65
N SER A 411 -6.11 -6.10 0.14
CA SER A 411 -5.15 -5.01 0.30
C SER A 411 -3.71 -5.51 0.15
N ASP A 412 -3.20 -6.24 1.13
CA ASP A 412 -1.80 -6.68 1.17
C ASP A 412 -1.49 -7.70 0.08
N ILE A 413 -2.35 -8.71 -0.05
CA ILE A 413 -2.06 -9.87 -0.88
C ILE A 413 -2.27 -9.53 -2.34
N ILE A 414 -3.40 -8.92 -2.70
CA ILE A 414 -3.61 -8.48 -4.08
C ILE A 414 -2.60 -7.42 -4.50
N GLY A 415 -2.24 -6.47 -3.62
CA GLY A 415 -1.23 -5.45 -3.90
C GLY A 415 0.14 -6.07 -4.18
N GLY A 416 0.62 -6.95 -3.29
CA GLY A 416 1.89 -7.65 -3.49
C GLY A 416 1.89 -8.54 -4.74
N ASN A 417 0.79 -9.26 -5.00
CA ASN A 417 0.64 -10.10 -6.19
C ASN A 417 0.67 -9.30 -7.49
N MET A 418 -0.05 -8.17 -7.54
CA MET A 418 -0.09 -7.29 -8.71
C MET A 418 1.27 -6.63 -8.98
N TYR A 419 2.01 -6.33 -7.92
CA TYR A 419 3.35 -5.75 -8.04
C TYR A 419 4.43 -6.78 -8.40
N GLY A 420 4.18 -8.07 -8.12
CA GLY A 420 5.11 -9.16 -8.38
C GLY A 420 5.96 -9.58 -7.17
N TRP A 421 5.61 -9.11 -5.96
CA TRP A 421 6.23 -9.58 -4.73
C TRP A 421 5.70 -10.95 -4.30
N ASN A 422 6.50 -11.66 -3.49
CA ASN A 422 6.03 -12.85 -2.80
C ASN A 422 5.05 -12.42 -1.70
N THR A 423 3.94 -13.14 -1.51
CA THR A 423 2.88 -12.76 -0.56
C THR A 423 2.63 -13.87 0.45
N CYS A 424 2.59 -13.50 1.73
CA CYS A 424 2.28 -14.38 2.85
C CYS A 424 1.08 -13.82 3.60
N LEU A 425 -0.01 -14.59 3.64
CA LEU A 425 -1.23 -14.21 4.34
C LEU A 425 -1.24 -14.77 5.75
N VAL A 426 -1.44 -13.93 6.77
CA VAL A 426 -1.54 -14.36 8.17
C VAL A 426 -2.99 -14.39 8.66
N ARG A 427 -3.28 -15.28 9.61
CA ARG A 427 -4.61 -15.47 10.22
C ARG A 427 -4.84 -14.66 11.49
N THR A 428 -3.92 -13.75 11.80
CA THR A 428 -3.97 -12.92 13.00
C THR A 428 -4.79 -11.65 12.82
N GLY A 429 -5.49 -11.45 11.70
CA GLY A 429 -6.22 -10.20 11.43
C GLY A 429 -7.55 -10.40 10.71
N VAL A 430 -7.78 -9.64 9.65
CA VAL A 430 -9.00 -9.61 8.82
C VAL A 430 -9.29 -11.00 8.26
N TYR A 431 -8.29 -11.67 7.69
CA TYR A 431 -8.48 -13.02 7.16
C TYR A 431 -8.52 -14.07 8.25
N GLN A 432 -9.63 -14.81 8.29
CA GLN A 432 -9.82 -15.98 9.18
C GLN A 432 -10.32 -17.22 8.42
N GLY A 433 -10.37 -17.17 7.08
CA GLY A 433 -10.91 -18.23 6.23
C GLY A 433 -10.08 -19.52 6.25
N GLU A 434 -10.65 -20.66 5.86
CA GLU A 434 -9.91 -21.92 5.72
C GLU A 434 -9.14 -21.95 4.38
N GLY A 435 -7.92 -22.49 4.38
CA GLY A 435 -7.09 -22.49 3.17
C GLY A 435 -6.58 -21.10 2.77
N ASN A 436 -6.40 -20.90 1.46
CA ASN A 436 -6.00 -19.65 0.84
C ASN A 436 -7.23 -18.88 0.35
N ASP A 437 -7.12 -17.55 0.22
CA ASP A 437 -8.22 -16.73 -0.28
C ASP A 437 -8.55 -17.09 -1.73
N ASP A 438 -9.85 -17.25 -2.04
CA ASP A 438 -10.30 -17.70 -3.36
C ASP A 438 -10.09 -16.63 -4.44
N GLU A 439 -10.22 -15.35 -4.09
CA GLU A 439 -10.11 -14.24 -5.04
C GLU A 439 -8.67 -13.73 -5.15
N ASN A 440 -7.96 -13.65 -4.03
CA ASN A 440 -6.62 -13.07 -3.93
C ASN A 440 -5.67 -14.04 -3.19
N PRO A 441 -5.34 -15.20 -3.79
CA PRO A 441 -4.52 -16.20 -3.12
C PRO A 441 -3.09 -15.70 -2.88
N ALA A 442 -2.58 -15.89 -1.68
CA ALA A 442 -1.19 -15.62 -1.33
C ALA A 442 -0.25 -16.59 -2.05
N SER A 443 0.83 -16.08 -2.65
CA SER A 443 1.72 -16.84 -3.53
C SER A 443 2.66 -17.77 -2.78
N VAL A 444 3.02 -17.45 -1.54
CA VAL A 444 3.82 -18.32 -0.67
C VAL A 444 2.92 -19.23 0.16
N GLY A 445 1.83 -18.68 0.69
CA GLY A 445 0.83 -19.45 1.43
C GLY A 445 0.16 -18.66 2.56
N VAL A 446 -0.62 -19.41 3.34
CA VAL A 446 -1.35 -18.90 4.50
C VAL A 446 -0.75 -19.46 5.78
N PHE A 447 -0.51 -18.58 6.75
CA PHE A 447 0.19 -18.87 7.99
C PHE A 447 -0.68 -18.52 9.20
N VAL A 448 -0.42 -19.23 10.30
CA VAL A 448 -1.12 -18.96 11.56
C VAL A 448 -0.76 -17.58 12.11
N ASN A 449 0.49 -17.16 11.96
CA ASN A 449 1.01 -15.88 12.45
C ASN A 449 2.23 -15.42 11.61
N VAL A 450 2.69 -14.20 11.88
CA VAL A 450 3.84 -13.56 11.22
C VAL A 450 5.15 -14.36 11.37
N LEU A 451 5.36 -15.03 12.50
CA LEU A 451 6.61 -15.78 12.74
C LEU A 451 6.75 -16.98 11.81
N GLU A 452 5.68 -17.75 11.61
CA GLU A 452 5.73 -18.91 10.71
C GLU A 452 5.86 -18.47 9.23
N ALA A 453 5.25 -17.34 8.85
CA ALA A 453 5.44 -16.75 7.53
C ALA A 453 6.91 -16.37 7.27
N VAL A 454 7.52 -15.65 8.21
CA VAL A 454 8.91 -15.19 8.08
C VAL A 454 9.90 -16.35 8.10
N LYS A 455 9.73 -17.33 9.00
CA LYS A 455 10.58 -18.54 9.00
C LYS A 455 10.49 -19.30 7.68
N THR A 456 9.31 -19.38 7.09
CA THR A 456 9.10 -20.07 5.79
C THR A 456 9.83 -19.34 4.67
N ALA A 457 9.70 -18.02 4.59
CA ALA A 457 10.42 -17.20 3.63
C ALA A 457 11.95 -17.30 3.81
N LEU A 458 12.44 -17.21 5.05
CA LEU A 458 13.87 -17.35 5.35
C LEU A 458 14.40 -18.74 4.95
N LYS A 459 13.69 -19.83 5.24
CA LYS A 459 14.11 -21.17 4.81
C LYS A 459 14.11 -21.33 3.30
N ARG A 460 13.13 -20.73 2.62
CA ARG A 460 13.04 -20.75 1.16
C ARG A 460 14.28 -20.13 0.51
N GLU A 461 14.81 -19.05 1.07
CA GLU A 461 16.00 -18.37 0.52
C GLU A 461 17.34 -18.89 1.10
N LEU A 462 17.39 -19.24 2.38
CA LEU A 462 18.63 -19.51 3.13
C LEU A 462 18.87 -20.98 3.45
N GLY A 463 17.89 -21.85 3.19
CA GLY A 463 17.94 -23.29 3.45
C GLY A 463 17.18 -23.72 4.72
N ASP A 464 16.72 -24.98 4.73
CA ASP A 464 15.96 -25.57 5.85
C ASP A 464 16.78 -25.69 7.15
N ASP A 465 18.11 -25.70 7.03
CA ASP A 465 19.07 -25.77 8.14
C ASP A 465 19.33 -24.41 8.80
N PHE A 466 18.77 -23.31 8.27
CA PHE A 466 18.97 -21.96 8.78
C PHE A 466 18.50 -21.81 10.23
N LYS A 467 19.37 -21.25 11.08
CA LYS A 467 19.07 -21.03 12.50
C LYS A 467 18.53 -19.62 12.75
N PHE A 468 17.41 -19.56 13.45
CA PHE A 468 16.73 -18.31 13.80
C PHE A 468 17.18 -17.76 15.16
N GLU A 469 18.45 -17.92 15.49
CA GLU A 469 19.07 -17.44 16.72
C GLU A 469 20.54 -17.15 16.46
N PHE A 470 21.06 -16.09 17.08
CA PHE A 470 22.47 -15.80 17.06
C PHE A 470 23.21 -16.68 18.07
N ASN A 471 24.28 -17.32 17.63
CA ASN A 471 25.11 -18.11 18.53
C ASN A 471 26.12 -17.21 19.26
N GLU A 472 25.81 -16.84 20.51
CA GLU A 472 26.69 -16.01 21.34
C GLU A 472 28.11 -16.57 21.51
N LYS A 473 28.30 -17.89 21.36
CA LYS A 473 29.62 -18.52 21.43
C LYS A 473 30.51 -18.18 20.23
N ILE A 474 29.99 -17.53 19.19
CA ILE A 474 30.75 -17.05 18.03
C ILE A 474 31.18 -15.60 18.22
N ASN A 475 30.71 -14.92 19.29
CA ASN A 475 31.05 -13.52 19.55
C ASN A 475 32.57 -13.36 19.81
N PRO A 476 33.32 -12.68 18.92
CA PRO A 476 34.76 -12.50 19.07
C PRO A 476 35.13 -11.66 20.31
N VAL A 477 34.18 -10.92 20.88
CA VAL A 477 34.39 -10.14 22.11
C VAL A 477 34.55 -11.03 23.34
N LEU A 478 33.89 -12.21 23.37
CA LEU A 478 33.95 -13.16 24.50
C LEU A 478 35.18 -14.09 24.45
N HIS A 479 35.81 -14.22 23.28
CA HIS A 479 36.99 -15.09 23.08
C HIS A 479 38.34 -14.43 23.40
N SER A 480 38.35 -13.15 23.74
CA SER A 480 39.57 -12.43 24.15
C SER A 480 40.04 -12.76 25.58
N GLY A 481 39.30 -13.58 26.34
CA GLY A 481 39.58 -13.89 27.74
C GLY A 481 40.05 -15.31 28.08
N GLN A 482 40.22 -16.23 27.10
CA GLN A 482 40.51 -17.65 27.40
C GLN A 482 41.66 -18.27 26.60
N ALA A 483 42.58 -17.46 26.08
CA ALA A 483 43.81 -17.96 25.46
C ALA A 483 45.02 -17.17 25.97
N ASP A 484 45.41 -17.40 27.22
CA ASP A 484 46.81 -17.36 27.68
C ASP A 484 46.87 -17.82 29.14
N GLY A 485 47.13 -19.10 29.33
CA GLY A 485 47.17 -19.71 30.66
C GLY A 485 47.45 -21.20 30.63
N SER A 486 48.38 -21.65 29.78
CA SER A 486 49.02 -22.97 29.94
C SER A 486 50.33 -23.03 29.16
N ALA A 487 51.35 -23.60 29.81
CA ALA A 487 52.79 -23.64 29.48
C ALA A 487 53.53 -22.36 29.91
N ILE A 488 54.44 -22.40 30.90
CA ILE A 488 55.68 -23.19 30.94
C ILE A 488 56.07 -23.49 32.41
N GLU A 489 56.56 -24.72 32.66
CA GLU A 489 57.38 -25.10 33.83
C GLU A 489 58.77 -24.44 33.82
#